data_AF-A0A354B1L1-F1
#
_entry.id   AF-A0A354B1L1-F1
#
_cell.length_a   1.000
_cell.length_b   1.000
_cell.length_c   1.000
_cell.angle_alpha   90.00
_cell.angle_beta   90.00
_cell.angle_gamma   90.00
#
_symmetry.space_group_name_H-M   'P 1'
#
loop_
_entity.id
_entity.type
_entity.pdbx_description
1 polymer ?
#
loop_
_entity_poly.entity_id
_entity_poly.type
_entity_poly.pdbx_seq_one_letter_code
_entity_poly.pdbx_strand_id
1 'polypeptide(L)'
;QPRQPVSKSPYLGPAYSDAEIKAALDARGLAFRHSNAIEAETAQLLADGKIIAWFQGRMELGPRALGNRSLLADPRSQATVELMNVKVKHREAFRPFCPSVLAERASDWFELPDPMPEVATYMLGAFRARKEKAHLIPAVVHFDGTSRIQTVHRDTNPRFHGLLSEMERLTGVPV
;
A
#
# COMPACT_ATOMS: atom_id res chain seq x y z
N GLN A 1 -8.40 -20.29 -30.54
CA GLN A 1 -7.34 -19.33 -30.16
C GLN A 1 -7.14 -19.40 -28.65
N PRO A 2 -5.91 -19.50 -28.13
CA PRO A 2 -5.69 -19.30 -26.71
C PRO A 2 -6.11 -17.86 -26.36
N ARG A 3 -6.91 -17.71 -25.30
CA ARG A 3 -7.29 -16.39 -24.79
C ARG A 3 -6.01 -15.65 -24.42
N GLN A 4 -5.75 -14.51 -25.06
CA GLN A 4 -4.68 -13.64 -24.60
C GLN A 4 -5.08 -13.09 -23.22
N PRO A 5 -4.13 -13.02 -22.26
CA PRO A 5 -4.44 -12.48 -20.94
C PRO A 5 -4.94 -11.04 -21.07
N VAL A 6 -6.14 -10.83 -20.55
CA VAL A 6 -6.83 -9.54 -20.50
C VAL A 6 -6.17 -8.75 -19.38
N SER A 7 -5.27 -7.82 -19.71
CA SER A 7 -4.65 -6.84 -18.80
C SER A 7 -3.86 -7.44 -17.61
N LYS A 8 -2.57 -7.10 -17.49
CA LYS A 8 -1.72 -7.44 -16.32
C LYS A 8 -2.04 -6.62 -15.05
N SER A 9 -3.22 -5.99 -14.99
CA SER A 9 -3.58 -5.06 -13.92
C SER A 9 -4.77 -5.59 -13.12
N PRO A 10 -4.71 -5.58 -11.77
CA PRO A 10 -5.83 -6.00 -10.93
C PRO A 10 -6.95 -4.96 -10.89
N TYR A 11 -6.76 -3.75 -11.45
CA TYR A 11 -7.69 -2.62 -11.31
C TYR A 11 -8.86 -2.68 -12.32
N LEU A 12 -9.67 -3.74 -12.23
CA LEU A 12 -10.75 -4.03 -13.17
C LEU A 12 -12.12 -3.53 -12.70
N GLY A 13 -12.24 -3.10 -11.44
CA GLY A 13 -13.49 -2.61 -10.86
C GLY A 13 -13.86 -1.18 -11.27
N PRO A 14 -14.92 -0.61 -10.67
CA PRO A 14 -15.36 0.75 -10.97
C PRO A 14 -14.33 1.80 -10.56
N ALA A 15 -14.29 2.89 -11.33
CA ALA A 15 -13.65 4.15 -10.95
C ALA A 15 -14.74 5.22 -10.82
N TYR A 16 -14.41 6.28 -10.09
CA TYR A 16 -15.30 7.42 -9.87
C TYR A 16 -14.55 8.69 -10.28
N SER A 17 -15.25 9.57 -10.96
CA SER A 17 -14.77 10.90 -11.32
C SER A 17 -14.72 11.82 -10.11
N ASP A 18 -13.92 12.89 -10.20
CA ASP A 18 -13.86 13.92 -9.16
C ASP A 18 -15.23 14.57 -8.90
N ALA A 19 -16.09 14.66 -9.93
CA ALA A 19 -17.45 15.17 -9.81
C ALA A 19 -18.33 14.25 -8.94
N GLU A 20 -18.26 12.93 -9.15
CA GLU A 20 -18.98 11.95 -8.34
C GLU A 20 -18.48 11.92 -6.89
N ILE A 21 -17.15 11.98 -6.70
CA ILE A 21 -16.53 12.03 -5.36
C ILE A 21 -16.98 13.31 -4.64
N LYS A 22 -16.90 14.46 -5.30
CA LYS A 22 -17.33 15.75 -4.72
C LYS A 22 -18.81 15.72 -4.35
N ALA A 23 -19.68 15.23 -5.23
CA ALA A 23 -21.11 15.12 -4.94
C ALA A 23 -21.40 14.25 -3.71
N ALA A 24 -20.66 13.14 -3.55
CA ALA A 24 -20.79 12.28 -2.37
C ALA A 24 -20.32 12.98 -1.07
N LEU A 25 -19.25 13.77 -1.13
CA LEU A 25 -18.75 14.56 0.00
C LEU A 25 -19.72 15.68 0.40
N ASP A 26 -20.22 16.43 -0.59
CA ASP A 26 -21.20 17.51 -0.40
C ASP A 26 -22.49 16.97 0.22
N ALA A 27 -23.02 15.85 -0.28
CA ALA A 27 -24.23 15.21 0.24
C ALA A 27 -24.12 14.76 1.71
N ARG A 28 -22.89 14.64 2.23
CA ARG A 28 -22.62 14.30 3.63
C ARG A 28 -22.22 15.51 4.48
N GLY A 29 -22.17 16.72 3.89
CA GLY A 29 -21.79 17.94 4.60
C GLY A 29 -20.37 17.91 5.16
N LEU A 30 -19.47 17.14 4.54
CA LEU A 30 -18.09 17.01 5.00
C LEU A 30 -17.25 18.19 4.55
N ALA A 31 -16.35 18.66 5.42
CA ALA A 31 -15.33 19.62 5.01
C ALA A 31 -14.21 18.89 4.24
N PHE A 32 -13.85 19.40 3.07
CA PHE A 32 -12.78 18.86 2.24
C PHE A 32 -12.02 19.98 1.52
N ARG A 33 -10.84 19.64 1.02
CA ARG A 33 -10.03 20.51 0.16
C ARG A 33 -9.46 19.70 -0.99
N HIS A 34 -9.21 20.37 -2.11
CA HIS A 34 -8.39 19.82 -3.18
C HIS A 34 -6.90 19.95 -2.82
N SER A 35 -6.08 18.98 -3.24
CA SER A 35 -4.63 19.00 -3.07
C SER A 35 -3.94 18.65 -4.38
N ASN A 36 -2.99 19.49 -4.79
CA ASN A 36 -2.14 19.25 -5.96
C ASN A 36 -0.87 18.44 -5.61
N ALA A 37 -0.65 18.15 -4.32
CA ALA A 37 0.52 17.45 -3.82
C ALA A 37 0.09 16.29 -2.90
N ILE A 38 -0.99 15.59 -3.28
CA ILE A 38 -1.66 14.62 -2.39
C ILE A 38 -0.72 13.49 -1.97
N GLU A 39 0.19 13.05 -2.84
CA GLU A 39 1.18 12.02 -2.54
C GLU A 39 2.13 12.49 -1.43
N ALA A 40 2.71 13.68 -1.56
CA ALA A 40 3.64 14.24 -0.57
C ALA A 40 2.96 14.58 0.77
N GLU A 41 1.78 15.19 0.72
CA GLU A 41 1.01 15.51 1.93
C GLU A 41 0.58 14.22 2.66
N THR A 42 0.18 13.19 1.92
CA THR A 42 -0.21 11.90 2.49
C THR A 42 0.99 11.17 3.08
N ALA A 43 2.14 11.19 2.41
CA ALA A 43 3.38 10.62 2.94
C ALA A 43 3.77 11.28 4.27
N GLN A 44 3.66 12.62 4.36
CA GLN A 44 3.91 13.33 5.61
C GLN A 44 2.93 12.89 6.71
N LEU A 45 1.63 12.81 6.42
CA LEU A 45 0.63 12.35 7.40
C LEU A 45 0.89 10.92 7.88
N LEU A 46 1.30 10.03 6.97
CA LEU A 46 1.69 8.65 7.33
C LEU A 46 2.93 8.67 8.23
N ALA A 47 3.97 9.42 7.86
CA ALA A 47 5.19 9.56 8.64
C ALA A 47 4.94 10.16 10.04
N ASP A 48 3.91 11.00 10.18
CA ASP A 48 3.42 11.56 11.45
C ASP A 48 2.53 10.57 12.24
N GLY A 49 2.43 9.31 11.78
CA GLY A 49 1.72 8.23 12.44
C GLY A 49 0.20 8.24 12.24
N LYS A 50 -0.33 8.98 11.26
CA LYS A 50 -1.77 8.96 10.94
C LYS A 50 -2.12 7.70 10.15
N ILE A 51 -3.35 7.23 10.31
CA ILE A 51 -3.94 6.17 9.48
C ILE A 51 -4.74 6.84 8.37
N ILE A 52 -4.50 6.46 7.12
CA ILE A 52 -5.09 7.11 5.94
C ILE A 52 -5.96 6.13 5.18
N ALA A 53 -7.20 6.51 4.89
CA ALA A 53 -8.02 5.84 3.88
C ALA A 53 -7.66 6.37 2.50
N TRP A 54 -7.02 5.52 1.70
CA TRP A 54 -6.57 5.84 0.35
C TRP A 54 -7.53 5.28 -0.69
N PHE A 55 -8.21 6.18 -1.40
CA PHE A 55 -9.22 5.88 -2.41
C PHE A 55 -8.85 6.58 -3.72
N GLN A 56 -8.52 5.81 -4.75
CA GLN A 56 -8.18 6.36 -6.07
C GLN A 56 -8.51 5.40 -7.21
N GLY A 57 -8.71 5.92 -8.42
CA GLY A 57 -8.76 5.12 -9.64
C GLY A 57 -9.75 3.96 -9.62
N ARG A 58 -9.49 2.96 -10.46
CA ARG A 58 -10.30 1.74 -10.57
C ARG A 58 -10.05 0.80 -9.40
N MET A 59 -11.11 0.25 -8.83
CA MET A 59 -11.01 -0.72 -7.75
C MET A 59 -10.29 -2.00 -8.19
N GLU A 60 -9.52 -2.57 -7.28
CA GLU A 60 -8.88 -3.88 -7.38
C GLU A 60 -9.91 -5.01 -7.45
N LEU A 61 -9.67 -6.02 -8.28
CA LEU A 61 -10.40 -7.29 -8.25
C LEU A 61 -9.70 -8.26 -7.30
N GLY A 62 -10.49 -8.93 -6.46
CA GLY A 62 -10.01 -9.95 -5.54
C GLY A 62 -10.03 -9.51 -4.07
N PRO A 63 -9.52 -10.35 -3.15
CA PRO A 63 -9.67 -10.13 -1.71
C PRO A 63 -8.62 -9.18 -1.11
N ARG A 64 -7.67 -8.67 -1.91
CA ARG A 64 -6.56 -7.82 -1.47
C ARG A 64 -6.81 -6.38 -1.91
N ALA A 65 -6.66 -5.46 -0.97
CA ALA A 65 -6.46 -4.06 -1.30
C ALA A 65 -5.01 -3.91 -1.79
N LEU A 66 -4.81 -3.27 -2.95
CA LEU A 66 -3.54 -3.12 -3.65
C LEU A 66 -3.27 -1.65 -4.02
N GLY A 67 -3.64 -0.72 -3.14
CA GLY A 67 -3.33 0.71 -3.30
C GLY A 67 -4.40 1.58 -3.97
N ASN A 68 -5.60 1.06 -4.25
CA ASN A 68 -6.72 1.84 -4.78
C ASN A 68 -7.93 1.87 -3.82
N ARG A 69 -8.11 0.86 -2.96
CA ARG A 69 -9.12 0.85 -1.88
C ARG A 69 -8.48 0.40 -0.55
N SER A 70 -7.52 1.18 -0.06
CA SER A 70 -6.60 0.75 1.02
C SER A 70 -6.72 1.60 2.27
N LEU A 71 -6.44 0.98 3.42
CA LEU A 71 -6.10 1.70 4.65
C LEU A 71 -4.58 1.59 4.83
N LEU A 72 -3.93 2.75 4.93
CA LEU A 72 -2.48 2.88 4.97
C LEU A 72 -2.04 3.33 6.36
N ALA A 73 -0.88 2.83 6.78
CA ALA A 73 -0.21 3.16 8.02
C ALA A 73 1.30 3.03 7.82
N ASP A 74 2.08 3.77 8.61
CA ASP A 74 3.54 3.73 8.56
C ASP A 74 4.09 2.36 9.03
N PRO A 75 4.82 1.61 8.19
CA PRO A 75 5.36 0.30 8.55
C PRO A 75 6.48 0.35 9.60
N ARG A 76 7.06 1.54 9.85
CA ARG A 76 8.13 1.75 10.83
C ARG A 76 7.60 1.76 12.27
N SER A 77 6.30 2.02 12.45
CA SER A 77 5.66 2.20 13.76
C SER A 77 4.75 1.02 14.13
N GLN A 78 5.21 0.18 15.07
CA GLN A 78 4.40 -0.90 15.63
C GLN A 78 3.11 -0.37 16.30
N ALA A 79 3.22 0.76 17.01
CA ALA A 79 2.13 1.39 17.70
C ALA A 79 0.99 1.83 16.75
N THR A 80 1.33 2.31 15.55
CA THR A 80 0.33 2.70 14.54
C THR A 80 -0.45 1.49 14.02
N VAL A 81 0.24 0.36 13.85
CA VAL A 81 -0.37 -0.91 13.44
C VAL A 81 -1.25 -1.52 14.54
N GLU A 82 -0.82 -1.46 15.80
CA GLU A 82 -1.64 -1.85 16.95
C GLU A 82 -2.90 -0.98 17.06
N LEU A 83 -2.75 0.34 16.89
CA LEU A 83 -3.88 1.27 16.85
C LEU A 83 -4.88 0.91 15.75
N MET A 84 -4.38 0.55 14.56
CA MET A 84 -5.23 0.11 13.44
C MET A 84 -5.97 -1.20 13.75
N ASN A 85 -5.30 -2.17 14.36
CA ASN A 85 -5.92 -3.43 14.77
C ASN A 85 -7.03 -3.23 15.81
N VAL A 86 -6.80 -2.39 16.82
CA VAL A 86 -7.74 -2.14 17.92
C VAL A 86 -8.89 -1.21 17.51
N LYS A 87 -8.58 -0.06 16.90
CA LYS A 87 -9.58 0.99 16.65
C LYS A 87 -10.32 0.88 15.33
N VAL A 88 -9.73 0.21 14.33
CA VAL A 88 -10.28 0.22 12.97
C VAL A 88 -10.73 -1.17 12.53
N LYS A 89 -9.89 -2.19 12.77
CA LYS A 89 -10.15 -3.54 12.23
C LYS A 89 -10.81 -4.48 13.23
N HIS A 90 -10.74 -4.22 14.53
CA HIS A 90 -11.21 -5.13 15.59
C HIS A 90 -10.69 -6.56 15.40
N ARG A 91 -9.41 -6.69 15.01
CA ARG A 91 -8.74 -7.99 14.74
C ARG A 91 -7.67 -8.29 15.76
N GLU A 92 -7.24 -9.54 15.79
CA GLU A 92 -6.23 -10.03 16.72
C GLU A 92 -4.88 -9.34 16.48
N ALA A 93 -4.23 -8.88 17.55
CA ALA A 93 -3.02 -8.04 17.48
C ALA A 93 -1.82 -8.68 16.77
N PHE A 94 -1.80 -10.02 16.67
CA PHE A 94 -0.67 -10.76 16.10
C PHE A 94 -0.71 -10.90 14.57
N ARG A 95 -1.78 -10.48 13.87
CA ARG A 95 -1.80 -10.49 12.40
C ARG A 95 -1.06 -9.26 11.89
N PRO A 96 0.15 -9.40 11.33
CA PRO A 96 0.83 -8.23 10.78
C PRO A 96 0.16 -7.81 9.47
N PHE A 97 0.36 -6.54 9.16
CA PHE A 97 -0.07 -5.97 7.89
C PHE A 97 0.89 -6.38 6.78
N CYS A 98 0.40 -6.26 5.55
CA CYS A 98 1.14 -6.61 4.37
C CYS A 98 1.68 -5.31 3.74
N PRO A 99 2.99 -5.21 3.51
CA PRO A 99 3.60 -3.98 2.99
C PRO A 99 3.38 -3.85 1.48
N SER A 100 3.34 -2.61 1.02
CA SER A 100 3.49 -2.25 -0.39
C SER A 100 4.88 -1.64 -0.57
N VAL A 101 5.68 -2.07 -1.54
CA VAL A 101 7.05 -1.60 -1.72
C VAL A 101 7.28 -1.19 -3.17
N LEU A 102 8.08 -0.15 -3.41
CA LEU A 102 8.53 0.21 -4.76
C LEU A 102 9.17 -1.01 -5.43
N ALA A 103 8.70 -1.38 -6.63
CA ALA A 103 9.16 -2.59 -7.30
C ALA A 103 10.68 -2.57 -7.54
N GLU A 104 11.25 -1.41 -7.87
CA GLU A 104 12.68 -1.18 -8.07
C GLU A 104 13.52 -1.25 -6.78
N ARG A 105 12.88 -1.21 -5.60
CA ARG A 105 13.53 -1.34 -4.28
C ARG A 105 13.24 -2.68 -3.60
N ALA A 106 12.30 -3.47 -4.12
CA ALA A 106 11.79 -4.64 -3.42
C ALA A 106 12.90 -5.64 -3.05
N SER A 107 13.86 -5.88 -3.95
CA SER A 107 14.99 -6.79 -3.73
C SER A 107 16.03 -6.26 -2.73
N ASP A 108 16.02 -4.96 -2.40
CA ASP A 108 16.87 -4.36 -1.36
C ASP A 108 16.28 -4.57 0.05
N TRP A 109 15.00 -4.92 0.14
CA TRP A 109 14.25 -5.07 1.38
C TRP A 109 13.84 -6.52 1.65
N PHE A 110 13.62 -7.31 0.60
CA PHE A 110 13.15 -8.69 0.69
C PHE A 110 14.03 -9.64 -0.16
N GLU A 111 14.17 -10.87 0.31
CA GLU A 111 14.81 -11.97 -0.41
C GLU A 111 13.90 -12.44 -1.56
N LEU A 112 14.06 -11.82 -2.73
CA LEU A 112 13.27 -12.11 -3.94
C LEU A 112 14.09 -12.88 -4.98
N PRO A 113 13.50 -13.90 -5.64
CA PRO A 113 14.08 -14.50 -6.84
C PRO A 113 14.23 -13.48 -7.98
N ASP A 114 15.18 -13.74 -8.88
CA ASP A 114 15.35 -13.01 -10.14
C ASP A 114 15.18 -13.99 -11.32
N PRO A 115 14.17 -13.81 -12.20
CA PRO A 115 13.19 -12.72 -12.21
C PRO A 115 12.19 -12.76 -11.05
N MET A 116 11.73 -11.58 -10.64
CA MET A 116 10.73 -11.42 -9.58
C MET A 116 9.43 -12.15 -9.93
N PRO A 117 8.88 -12.98 -9.03
CA PRO A 117 7.67 -13.73 -9.33
C PRO A 117 6.42 -12.84 -9.22
N GLU A 118 5.45 -13.04 -10.11
CA GLU A 118 4.21 -12.24 -10.18
C GLU A 118 3.38 -12.26 -8.89
N VAL A 119 3.48 -13.33 -8.08
CA VAL A 119 2.81 -13.42 -6.77
C VAL A 119 3.24 -12.32 -5.80
N ALA A 120 4.42 -11.71 -5.99
CA ALA A 120 4.90 -10.56 -5.23
C ALA A 120 4.16 -9.26 -5.59
N THR A 121 3.66 -9.13 -6.81
CA THR A 121 2.90 -7.94 -7.26
C THR A 121 1.50 -7.88 -6.61
N TYR A 122 0.95 -9.02 -6.22
CA TYR A 122 -0.46 -9.11 -5.78
C TYR A 122 -0.63 -9.47 -4.32
N MET A 123 0.43 -9.40 -3.49
CA MET A 123 0.33 -9.75 -2.07
C MET A 123 -0.15 -11.20 -1.89
N LEU A 124 0.38 -12.10 -2.71
CA LEU A 124 0.08 -13.54 -2.70
C LEU A 124 1.29 -14.39 -2.28
N GLY A 125 2.51 -13.85 -2.35
CA GLY A 125 3.74 -14.51 -1.90
C GLY A 125 4.30 -13.90 -0.61
N ALA A 126 4.78 -14.75 0.29
CA ALA A 126 5.54 -14.33 1.47
C ALA A 126 7.04 -14.51 1.22
N PHE A 127 7.81 -13.46 1.53
CA PHE A 127 9.25 -13.40 1.31
C PHE A 127 9.94 -12.98 2.59
N ARG A 128 11.17 -13.43 2.79
CA ARG A 128 11.94 -13.06 3.98
C ARG A 128 12.40 -11.61 3.84
N ALA A 129 12.18 -10.80 4.87
CA ALA A 129 12.79 -9.48 4.94
C ALA A 129 14.30 -9.64 5.14
N ARG A 130 15.09 -8.80 4.48
CA ARG A 130 16.54 -8.79 4.68
C ARG A 130 16.87 -8.42 6.12
N LYS A 131 17.76 -9.19 6.76
CA LYS A 131 18.04 -9.09 8.20
C LYS A 131 18.48 -7.69 8.62
N GLU A 132 19.26 -7.04 7.78
CA GLU A 132 19.77 -5.68 7.95
C GLU A 132 18.72 -4.58 7.75
N LYS A 133 17.53 -4.89 7.22
CA LYS A 133 16.43 -3.94 6.99
C LYS A 133 15.18 -4.23 7.81
N ALA A 134 14.98 -5.47 8.27
CA ALA A 134 13.75 -5.90 8.95
C ALA A 134 13.39 -5.02 10.16
N HIS A 135 14.38 -4.57 10.93
CA HIS A 135 14.19 -3.71 12.10
C HIS A 135 13.69 -2.29 11.76
N LEU A 136 13.78 -1.87 10.49
CA LEU A 136 13.28 -0.57 10.03
C LEU A 136 11.79 -0.61 9.71
N ILE A 137 11.20 -1.80 9.48
CA ILE A 137 9.78 -1.99 9.14
C ILE A 137 9.12 -3.05 10.03
N PRO A 138 9.24 -2.93 11.37
CA PRO A 138 8.81 -3.98 12.29
C PRO A 138 7.32 -4.32 12.19
N ALA A 139 6.50 -3.35 11.79
CA ALA A 139 5.04 -3.48 11.81
C ALA A 139 4.47 -4.40 10.72
N VAL A 140 5.30 -4.76 9.74
CA VAL A 140 4.92 -5.55 8.56
C VAL A 140 5.78 -6.80 8.39
N VAL A 141 6.65 -7.11 9.36
CA VAL A 141 7.48 -8.33 9.36
C VAL A 141 6.96 -9.28 10.45
N HIS A 142 6.70 -10.53 10.07
CA HIS A 142 6.30 -11.58 11.00
C HIS A 142 7.46 -12.00 11.92
N PHE A 143 7.14 -12.67 13.03
CA PHE A 143 8.14 -13.17 13.98
C PHE A 143 9.16 -14.15 13.35
N ASP A 144 8.79 -14.81 12.25
CA ASP A 144 9.65 -15.72 11.48
C ASP A 144 10.51 -15.00 10.43
N GLY A 145 10.45 -13.66 10.41
CA GLY A 145 11.18 -12.78 9.50
C GLY A 145 10.54 -12.65 8.11
N THR A 146 9.37 -13.24 7.86
CA THR A 146 8.69 -13.16 6.56
C THR A 146 7.70 -12.01 6.48
N SER A 147 7.38 -11.58 5.26
CA SER A 147 6.32 -10.62 4.99
C SER A 147 5.65 -10.93 3.65
N ARG A 148 4.33 -10.74 3.57
CA ARG A 148 3.59 -10.88 2.31
C ARG A 148 3.50 -9.53 1.62
N ILE A 149 4.31 -9.34 0.60
CA ILE A 149 4.53 -8.01 0.00
C ILE A 149 3.64 -7.78 -1.23
N GLN A 150 3.31 -6.53 -1.49
CA GLN A 150 2.90 -6.03 -2.80
C GLN A 150 4.07 -5.24 -3.40
N THR A 151 4.53 -5.59 -4.60
CA THR A 151 5.40 -4.71 -5.38
C THR A 151 4.58 -3.75 -6.24
N VAL A 152 4.92 -2.46 -6.18
CA VAL A 152 4.20 -1.39 -6.86
C VAL A 152 5.05 -0.88 -8.01
N HIS A 153 4.51 -0.97 -9.23
CA HIS A 153 5.18 -0.50 -10.43
C HIS A 153 4.56 0.82 -10.91
N ARG A 154 5.41 1.75 -11.38
CA ARG A 154 4.99 3.08 -11.84
C ARG A 154 4.02 3.03 -13.02
N ASP A 155 4.17 2.07 -13.92
CA ASP A 155 3.35 1.90 -15.12
C ASP A 155 1.92 1.39 -14.81
N THR A 156 1.76 0.64 -13.72
CA THR A 156 0.46 0.07 -13.33
C THR A 156 -0.28 0.90 -12.29
N ASN A 157 0.42 1.55 -11.36
CA ASN A 157 -0.20 2.41 -10.34
C ASN A 157 0.68 3.64 -10.02
N PRO A 158 0.71 4.64 -10.92
CA PRO A 158 1.64 5.77 -10.81
C PRO A 158 1.42 6.63 -9.55
N ARG A 159 0.18 6.82 -9.09
CA ARG A 159 -0.09 7.62 -7.88
C ARG A 159 0.35 6.91 -6.61
N PHE A 160 0.07 5.60 -6.51
CA PHE A 160 0.50 4.84 -5.34
C PHE A 160 2.02 4.66 -5.31
N HIS A 161 2.64 4.48 -6.49
CA HIS A 161 4.10 4.53 -6.65
C HIS A 161 4.68 5.88 -6.21
N GLY A 162 4.05 6.99 -6.61
CA GLY A 162 4.43 8.34 -6.19
C GLY A 162 4.36 8.53 -4.68
N LEU A 163 3.29 8.03 -4.03
CA LEU A 163 3.16 8.06 -2.58
C LEU A 163 4.31 7.30 -1.89
N LEU A 164 4.64 6.08 -2.34
CA LEU A 164 5.75 5.29 -1.78
C LEU A 164 7.11 5.94 -2.05
N SER A 165 7.27 6.63 -3.18
CA SER A 165 8.47 7.41 -3.50
C SER A 165 8.65 8.59 -2.53
N GLU A 166 7.56 9.27 -2.18
CA GLU A 166 7.60 10.34 -1.16
C GLU A 166 7.87 9.78 0.24
N MET A 167 7.34 8.60 0.57
CA MET A 167 7.71 7.90 1.80
C MET A 167 9.21 7.59 1.84
N GLU A 168 9.79 7.06 0.76
CA GLU A 168 11.23 6.82 0.65
C GLU A 168 12.01 8.12 0.85
N ARG A 169 11.61 9.21 0.19
CA ARG A 169 12.27 10.51 0.29
C ARG A 169 12.25 11.08 1.71
N LEU A 170 11.13 10.95 2.42
CA LEU A 170 10.96 11.48 3.77
C LEU A 170 11.63 10.63 4.84
N THR A 171 11.67 9.31 4.65
CA THR A 171 11.95 8.37 5.74
C THR A 171 13.13 7.44 5.48
N GLY A 172 13.61 7.36 4.24
CA GLY A 172 14.54 6.35 3.78
C GLY A 172 13.92 4.96 3.58
N VAL A 173 12.60 4.81 3.75
CA VAL A 173 11.86 3.56 3.65
C VAL A 173 10.87 3.62 2.48
N PRO A 174 11.05 2.80 1.42
CA PRO A 174 10.20 2.79 0.22
C PRO A 174 8.96 1.89 0.37
N VAL A 175 8.42 1.81 1.59
CA VAL A 175 7.38 0.87 2.03
C VAL A 175 6.22 1.62 2.67
#